data_AF-A0A4U1MF41-F1
#
_entry.id   AF-A0A4U1MF41-F1
#
_cell.length_a   1.000
_cell.length_b   1.000
_cell.length_c   1.000
_cell.angle_alpha   90.00
_cell.angle_beta   90.00
_cell.angle_gamma   90.00
#
_symmetry.space_group_name_H-M   'P 1'
#
loop_
_entity.id
_entity.type
_entity.pdbx_description
1 polymer ?
#
loop_
_entity_poly.entity_id
_entity_poly.type
_entity_poly.pdbx_seq_one_letter_code
_entity_poly.pdbx_strand_id
1 'polypeptide(L)'
;MKIRTNQDYFNNVSENAARTFTELPDPLPWIEPSINMLYLNAASSILFENYFAAISTTGITLEHVLRLAILEPDLNGLKREMSNNQLNKYQSITSLLDAPNVRSIIPSKDDFEWWESIGKQMRNKSAHYLVPVLLKKFTKEDYHPGYVLTKEDGEPLDPILHDWGSFFHKSDKIIALKFFQEATSQLKNIISNTNWVSDESWWKSQKVQYDMFFNYNWSLENMKQSLENMYINFPRRKD
;
A
#
# COMPACT_ATOMS: atom_id res chain seq x y z
N MET A 1 -3.34 -43.56 3.85
CA MET A 1 -3.22 -42.12 4.15
C MET A 1 -4.00 -41.35 3.10
N LYS A 2 -5.15 -40.75 3.45
CA LYS A 2 -5.89 -39.88 2.52
C LYS A 2 -5.19 -38.52 2.51
N ILE A 3 -4.36 -38.27 1.51
CA ILE A 3 -3.83 -36.93 1.24
C ILE A 3 -5.04 -36.10 0.81
N ARG A 4 -5.42 -35.09 1.60
CA ARG A 4 -6.44 -34.11 1.18
C ARG A 4 -5.85 -33.35 0.00
N THR A 5 -6.36 -33.57 -1.20
CA THR A 5 -6.01 -32.84 -2.43
C THR A 5 -6.74 -31.50 -2.54
N ASN A 6 -7.34 -30.97 -1.45
CA ASN A 6 -8.08 -29.71 -1.48
C ASN A 6 -7.17 -28.46 -1.42
N GLN A 7 -5.91 -28.60 -1.85
CA GLN A 7 -4.95 -27.52 -2.00
C GLN A 7 -5.04 -26.98 -3.44
N ASP A 8 -6.19 -26.40 -3.79
CA ASP A 8 -6.25 -25.55 -4.99
C ASP A 8 -5.73 -24.14 -4.65
N TYR A 9 -5.30 -23.43 -5.68
CA TYR A 9 -4.73 -22.09 -5.53
C TYR A 9 -5.71 -21.13 -4.83
N PHE A 10 -7.01 -21.25 -5.09
CA PHE A 10 -8.02 -20.38 -4.51
C PHE A 10 -8.18 -20.60 -2.99
N ASN A 11 -8.21 -21.85 -2.53
CA ASN A 11 -8.22 -22.17 -1.10
C ASN A 11 -6.95 -21.65 -0.42
N ASN A 12 -5.78 -21.81 -1.05
CA ASN A 12 -4.52 -21.29 -0.50
C ASN A 12 -4.54 -19.76 -0.37
N VAL A 13 -4.97 -19.04 -1.41
CA VAL A 13 -5.11 -17.57 -1.38
C VAL A 13 -6.13 -17.13 -0.34
N SER A 14 -7.26 -17.84 -0.21
CA SER A 14 -8.29 -17.52 0.77
C SER A 14 -7.80 -17.73 2.21
N GLU A 15 -7.12 -18.85 2.49
CA GLU A 15 -6.51 -19.09 3.80
C GLU A 15 -5.43 -18.04 4.12
N ASN A 16 -4.62 -17.66 3.13
CA ASN A 16 -3.61 -16.62 3.30
C ASN A 16 -4.24 -15.24 3.51
N ALA A 17 -5.29 -14.88 2.79
CA ALA A 17 -6.04 -13.63 2.98
C ALA A 17 -6.59 -13.55 4.41
N ALA A 18 -7.22 -14.63 4.89
CA ALA A 18 -7.76 -14.70 6.25
C ALA A 18 -6.71 -14.42 7.33
N ARG A 19 -5.50 -14.99 7.18
CA ARG A 19 -4.40 -14.71 8.11
C ARG A 19 -3.86 -13.29 7.93
N THR A 20 -3.53 -12.91 6.72
CA THR A 20 -2.88 -11.62 6.40
C THR A 20 -3.75 -10.43 6.78
N PHE A 21 -5.09 -10.52 6.70
CA PHE A 21 -5.98 -9.45 7.14
C PHE A 21 -5.77 -9.06 8.61
N THR A 22 -5.47 -10.03 9.47
CA THR A 22 -5.22 -9.78 10.90
C THR A 22 -3.92 -9.02 11.17
N GLU A 23 -3.04 -8.97 10.17
CA GLU A 23 -1.76 -8.27 10.22
C GLU A 23 -1.85 -6.85 9.61
N LEU A 24 -2.95 -6.52 8.92
CA LEU A 24 -3.14 -5.19 8.35
C LEU A 24 -3.34 -4.16 9.47
N PRO A 25 -2.79 -2.94 9.33
CA PRO A 25 -3.07 -1.86 10.26
C PRO A 25 -4.53 -1.39 10.15
N ASP A 26 -5.02 -0.73 11.19
CA ASP A 26 -6.34 -0.08 11.14
C ASP A 26 -6.44 0.86 9.93
N PRO A 27 -7.61 0.92 9.26
CA PRO A 27 -7.77 1.72 8.05
C PRO A 27 -7.51 3.22 8.27
N LEU A 28 -7.26 3.93 7.18
CA LEU A 28 -7.26 5.39 7.19
C LEU A 28 -8.69 5.90 7.40
N PRO A 29 -8.88 7.05 8.08
CA PRO A 29 -10.17 7.72 8.06
C PRO A 29 -10.57 8.06 6.61
N TRP A 30 -11.87 8.07 6.33
CA TRP A 30 -12.36 8.49 5.02
C TRP A 30 -12.15 10.00 4.84
N ILE A 31 -11.43 10.37 3.78
CA ILE A 31 -11.20 11.76 3.37
C ILE A 31 -11.83 11.97 2.00
N GLU A 32 -11.31 11.29 0.97
CA GLU A 32 -11.75 11.39 -0.41
C GLU A 32 -11.25 10.18 -1.24
N PRO A 33 -11.86 9.85 -2.38
CA PRO A 33 -11.47 8.65 -3.14
C PRO A 33 -10.04 8.68 -3.66
N SER A 34 -9.47 9.85 -3.98
CA SER A 34 -8.09 9.91 -4.49
C SER A 34 -7.03 9.53 -3.44
N ILE A 35 -7.42 9.45 -2.16
CA ILE A 35 -6.59 8.96 -1.05
C ILE A 35 -7.03 7.55 -0.67
N ASN A 36 -8.30 7.40 -0.29
CA ASN A 36 -8.79 6.16 0.30
C ASN A 36 -8.83 4.99 -0.68
N MET A 37 -9.11 5.22 -1.97
CA MET A 37 -9.12 4.13 -2.95
C MET A 37 -7.71 3.69 -3.36
N LEU A 38 -6.73 4.60 -3.37
CA LEU A 38 -5.33 4.20 -3.55
C LEU A 38 -4.83 3.37 -2.37
N TYR A 39 -5.20 3.77 -1.15
CA TYR A 39 -4.91 2.99 0.07
C TYR A 39 -5.58 1.61 0.04
N LEU A 40 -6.85 1.55 -0.36
CA LEU A 40 -7.58 0.29 -0.53
C LEU A 40 -6.88 -0.63 -1.54
N ASN A 41 -6.45 -0.09 -2.69
CA ASN A 41 -5.74 -0.87 -3.70
C ASN A 41 -4.43 -1.47 -3.17
N ALA A 42 -3.70 -0.73 -2.32
CA ALA A 42 -2.51 -1.24 -1.65
C ALA A 42 -2.87 -2.36 -0.66
N ALA A 43 -3.86 -2.14 0.21
CA ALA A 43 -4.33 -3.12 1.20
C ALA A 43 -4.84 -4.42 0.54
N SER A 44 -5.66 -4.29 -0.51
CA SER A 44 -6.17 -5.44 -1.26
C SER A 44 -5.05 -6.20 -1.96
N SER A 45 -4.03 -5.49 -2.46
CA SER A 45 -2.86 -6.13 -3.09
C SER A 45 -2.07 -6.96 -2.07
N ILE A 46 -1.91 -6.49 -0.83
CA ILE A 46 -1.28 -7.29 0.24
C ILE A 46 -2.12 -8.52 0.56
N LEU A 47 -3.42 -8.31 0.72
CA LEU A 47 -4.35 -9.36 1.11
C LEU A 47 -4.37 -10.53 0.11
N PHE A 48 -4.30 -10.22 -1.18
CA PHE A 48 -4.29 -11.20 -2.27
C PHE A 48 -2.90 -11.49 -2.82
N GLU A 49 -1.86 -11.34 -2.00
CA GLU A 49 -0.47 -11.76 -2.29
C GLU A 49 0.19 -11.08 -3.50
N ASN A 50 -0.35 -9.95 -3.96
CA ASN A 50 0.25 -9.10 -4.98
C ASN A 50 1.18 -8.06 -4.35
N TYR A 51 2.21 -8.54 -3.65
CA TYR A 51 3.10 -7.71 -2.81
C TYR A 51 3.87 -6.65 -3.61
N PHE A 52 4.22 -6.93 -4.86
CA PHE A 52 4.85 -5.93 -5.73
C PHE A 52 3.92 -4.75 -6.02
N ALA A 53 2.66 -5.04 -6.37
CA ALA A 53 1.65 -4.00 -6.58
C ALA A 53 1.35 -3.26 -5.28
N ALA A 54 1.34 -3.96 -4.13
CA ALA A 54 1.16 -3.35 -2.82
C ALA A 54 2.24 -2.30 -2.53
N ILE A 55 3.52 -2.64 -2.67
CA ILE A 55 4.64 -1.72 -2.42
C ILE A 55 4.55 -0.51 -3.36
N SER A 56 4.35 -0.75 -4.66
CA SER A 56 4.25 0.32 -5.66
C SER A 56 3.08 1.27 -5.37
N THR A 57 1.90 0.72 -5.07
CA THR A 57 0.69 1.50 -4.79
C THR A 57 0.81 2.25 -3.45
N THR A 58 1.42 1.65 -2.44
CA THR A 58 1.71 2.31 -1.15
C THR A 58 2.61 3.52 -1.35
N GLY A 59 3.67 3.37 -2.14
CA GLY A 59 4.57 4.46 -2.46
C GLY A 59 3.90 5.60 -3.24
N ILE A 60 3.07 5.28 -4.22
CA ILE A 60 2.24 6.28 -4.95
C ILE A 60 1.31 7.01 -3.98
N THR A 61 0.69 6.27 -3.06
CA THR A 61 -0.22 6.85 -2.05
C THR A 61 0.52 7.82 -1.13
N LEU A 62 1.72 7.47 -0.65
CA LEU A 62 2.56 8.34 0.17
C LEU A 62 2.90 9.66 -0.55
N GLU A 63 3.39 9.57 -1.79
CA GLU A 63 3.74 10.76 -2.57
C GLU A 63 2.50 11.64 -2.82
N HIS A 64 1.39 11.02 -3.22
CA HIS A 64 0.15 11.73 -3.50
C HIS A 64 -0.40 12.45 -2.28
N VAL A 65 -0.49 11.77 -1.15
CA VAL A 65 -0.99 12.36 0.10
C VAL A 65 -0.08 13.47 0.61
N LEU A 66 1.25 13.28 0.58
CA LEU A 66 2.19 14.34 0.96
C LEU A 66 2.08 15.56 0.02
N ARG A 67 1.95 15.33 -1.29
CA ARG A 67 1.73 16.40 -2.28
C ARG A 67 0.48 17.21 -1.96
N LEU A 68 -0.64 16.53 -1.71
CA LEU A 68 -1.88 17.21 -1.35
C LEU A 68 -1.72 17.98 -0.03
N ALA A 69 -1.13 17.38 1.00
CA ALA A 69 -0.97 18.03 2.30
C ALA A 69 -0.10 19.29 2.23
N ILE A 70 0.91 19.30 1.36
CA ILE A 70 1.78 20.45 1.15
C ILE A 70 1.10 21.55 0.34
N LEU A 71 0.36 21.19 -0.70
CA LEU A 71 -0.21 22.15 -1.64
C LEU A 71 -1.58 22.68 -1.22
N GLU A 72 -2.41 21.84 -0.59
CA GLU A 72 -3.78 22.13 -0.13
C GLU A 72 -3.99 21.52 1.28
N PRO A 73 -3.33 22.04 2.34
CA PRO A 73 -3.52 21.54 3.70
C PRO A 73 -4.95 21.75 4.24
N ASP A 74 -5.69 22.70 3.66
CA ASP A 74 -7.00 23.13 4.15
C ASP A 74 -8.19 22.60 3.34
N LEU A 75 -7.94 22.01 2.18
CA LEU A 75 -9.00 21.59 1.25
C LEU A 75 -8.77 20.15 0.79
N ASN A 76 -9.88 19.41 0.63
CA ASN A 76 -9.90 18.09 0.03
C ASN A 76 -10.44 18.14 -1.41
N GLY A 77 -10.32 17.03 -2.14
CA GLY A 77 -10.47 16.89 -3.59
C GLY A 77 -11.72 17.42 -4.32
N LEU A 78 -12.76 17.89 -3.64
CA LEU A 78 -13.95 18.43 -4.33
C LEU A 78 -13.85 19.89 -4.74
N LYS A 79 -13.09 20.70 -4.00
CA LYS A 79 -12.95 22.15 -4.27
C LYS A 79 -11.52 22.50 -4.63
N ARG A 80 -10.85 21.63 -5.39
CA ARG A 80 -9.49 21.93 -5.85
C ARG A 80 -9.54 23.09 -6.82
N GLU A 81 -9.09 24.25 -6.37
CA GLU A 81 -8.91 25.42 -7.21
C GLU A 81 -7.54 25.37 -7.93
N MET A 82 -6.68 24.44 -7.54
CA MET A 82 -5.37 24.26 -8.15
C MET A 82 -5.44 23.67 -9.55
N SER A 83 -4.68 24.31 -10.45
CA SER A 83 -4.38 23.76 -11.77
C SER A 83 -3.46 22.54 -11.72
N ASN A 84 -3.48 21.73 -12.78
CA ASN A 84 -2.55 20.61 -12.95
C ASN A 84 -1.06 21.03 -12.83
N ASN A 85 -0.72 22.25 -13.26
CA ASN A 85 0.64 22.77 -13.16
C ASN A 85 1.05 23.02 -11.69
N GLN A 86 0.11 23.46 -10.85
CA GLN A 86 0.35 23.65 -9.42
C GLN A 86 0.49 22.31 -8.71
N LEU A 87 -0.37 21.33 -9.03
CA LEU A 87 -0.25 19.97 -8.52
C LEU A 87 1.11 19.34 -8.86
N ASN A 88 1.58 19.55 -10.08
CA ASN A 88 2.84 18.99 -10.58
C ASN A 88 4.07 19.82 -10.23
N LYS A 89 3.97 20.83 -9.35
CA LYS A 89 5.12 21.64 -8.92
C LYS A 89 6.24 20.78 -8.35
N TYR A 90 5.89 19.71 -7.63
CA TYR A 90 6.82 18.78 -7.01
C TYR A 90 6.73 17.40 -7.66
N GLN A 91 7.83 16.97 -8.25
CA GLN A 91 7.94 15.77 -9.10
C GLN A 91 8.37 14.51 -8.33
N SER A 92 8.54 14.60 -7.00
CA SER A 92 8.96 13.49 -6.15
C SER A 92 8.74 13.79 -4.67
N ILE A 93 8.73 12.75 -3.82
CA ILE A 93 8.80 12.89 -2.37
C ILE A 93 9.99 13.76 -1.95
N THR A 94 11.19 13.55 -2.51
CA THR A 94 12.36 14.40 -2.15
C THR A 94 12.10 15.88 -2.41
N SER A 95 11.53 16.23 -3.57
CA SER A 95 11.19 17.63 -3.86
C SER A 95 10.06 18.17 -2.96
N LEU A 96 9.15 17.31 -2.50
CA LEU A 96 8.12 17.68 -1.53
C LEU A 96 8.74 17.99 -0.15
N LEU A 97 9.79 17.25 0.25
CA LEU A 97 10.53 17.52 1.50
C LEU A 97 11.32 18.83 1.48
N ASP A 98 11.51 19.44 0.32
CA ASP A 98 12.08 20.79 0.18
C ASP A 98 11.02 21.90 0.25
N ALA A 99 9.72 21.55 0.38
CA ALA A 99 8.66 22.54 0.41
C ALA A 99 8.68 23.38 1.70
N PRO A 100 8.42 24.71 1.65
CA PRO A 100 8.56 25.59 2.81
C PRO A 100 7.72 25.19 4.03
N ASN A 101 6.54 24.61 3.82
CA ASN A 101 5.60 24.20 4.86
C ASN A 101 5.72 22.72 5.25
N VAL A 102 6.66 21.94 4.70
CA VAL A 102 6.70 20.51 5.00
C VAL A 102 6.90 20.20 6.49
N ARG A 103 7.58 21.09 7.22
CA ARG A 103 7.82 20.93 8.66
C ARG A 103 6.58 21.15 9.52
N SER A 104 5.54 21.80 9.00
CA SER A 104 4.23 21.82 9.67
C SER A 104 3.43 20.55 9.41
N ILE A 105 3.69 19.87 8.28
CA ILE A 105 3.04 18.61 7.92
C ILE A 105 3.71 17.40 8.58
N ILE A 106 5.05 17.41 8.65
CA ILE A 106 5.89 16.38 9.28
C ILE A 106 6.79 17.06 10.33
N PRO A 107 6.25 17.34 11.53
CA PRO A 107 6.97 18.05 12.58
C PRO A 107 8.00 17.18 13.30
N SER A 108 7.74 15.87 13.41
CA SER A 108 8.64 14.91 14.05
C SER A 108 9.92 14.74 13.24
N LYS A 109 11.07 14.79 13.93
CA LYS A 109 12.37 14.58 13.29
C LYS A 109 12.52 13.14 12.78
N ASP A 110 12.12 12.16 13.58
CA ASP A 110 12.24 10.74 13.23
C ASP A 110 11.36 10.39 12.02
N ASP A 111 10.13 10.92 11.98
CA ASP A 111 9.25 10.78 10.82
C ASP A 111 9.87 11.44 9.59
N PHE A 112 10.43 12.64 9.74
CA PHE A 112 11.09 13.32 8.63
C PHE A 112 12.28 12.52 8.08
N GLU A 113 13.12 11.95 8.94
CA GLU A 113 14.23 11.08 8.53
C GLU A 113 13.74 9.81 7.82
N TRP A 114 12.62 9.23 8.26
CA TRP A 114 11.95 8.13 7.55
C TRP A 114 11.52 8.57 6.13
N TRP A 115 10.86 9.73 6.00
CA TRP A 115 10.44 10.27 4.71
C TRP A 115 11.63 10.57 3.79
N GLU A 116 12.74 11.11 4.32
CA GLU A 116 13.97 11.31 3.55
C GLU A 116 14.55 9.99 3.04
N SER A 117 14.54 8.95 3.88
CA SER A 117 15.01 7.62 3.52
C SER A 117 14.16 7.03 2.38
N ILE A 118 12.84 7.04 2.54
CA ILE A 118 11.88 6.54 1.55
C ILE A 118 11.92 7.36 0.26
N GLY A 119 11.94 8.68 0.33
CA GLY A 119 11.96 9.56 -0.85
C GLY A 119 13.17 9.32 -1.76
N LYS A 120 14.35 9.06 -1.17
CA LYS A 120 15.56 8.66 -1.92
C LYS A 120 15.40 7.32 -2.65
N GLN A 121 14.59 6.40 -2.13
CA GLN A 121 14.35 5.09 -2.76
C GLN A 121 13.27 5.17 -3.84
N MET A 122 12.16 5.85 -3.53
CA MET A 122 10.99 5.99 -4.40
C MET A 122 11.30 6.74 -5.70
N ARG A 123 12.02 7.87 -5.62
CA ARG A 123 12.37 8.70 -6.79
C ARG A 123 13.22 7.96 -7.82
N ASN A 124 14.00 6.98 -7.40
CA ASN A 124 14.97 6.35 -8.30
C ASN A 124 14.36 5.21 -9.16
N LYS A 125 13.26 4.55 -8.76
CA LYS A 125 13.11 3.11 -9.12
C LYS A 125 11.69 2.54 -9.24
N SER A 126 10.64 3.22 -8.79
CA SER A 126 9.26 2.66 -8.82
C SER A 126 8.60 2.77 -10.21
N ALA A 127 8.88 3.82 -10.98
CA ALA A 127 8.50 3.89 -12.40
C ALA A 127 9.54 3.25 -13.36
N HIS A 128 10.77 3.04 -12.88
CA HIS A 128 11.92 2.55 -13.67
C HIS A 128 12.41 1.14 -13.30
N TYR A 129 11.58 0.28 -12.68
CA TYR A 129 11.87 -1.15 -12.49
C TYR A 129 13.24 -1.47 -11.86
N LEU A 130 13.51 -0.95 -10.66
CA LEU A 130 14.67 -1.41 -9.89
C LEU A 130 14.26 -1.94 -8.52
N VAL A 131 13.29 -2.86 -8.58
CA VAL A 131 12.89 -3.79 -7.51
C VAL A 131 14.10 -4.28 -6.71
N PRO A 132 15.17 -4.83 -7.32
CA PRO A 132 16.48 -5.10 -6.73
C PRO A 132 16.96 -4.21 -5.56
N VAL A 133 16.88 -2.88 -5.71
CA VAL A 133 17.41 -1.95 -4.70
C VAL A 133 16.44 -1.72 -3.56
N LEU A 134 15.13 -1.77 -3.83
CA LEU A 134 14.11 -1.81 -2.78
C LEU A 134 14.28 -3.10 -1.97
N LEU A 135 14.46 -4.25 -2.64
CA LEU A 135 14.75 -5.53 -1.99
C LEU A 135 15.98 -5.46 -1.12
N LYS A 136 17.14 -5.07 -1.69
CA LYS A 136 18.43 -4.94 -1.00
C LYS A 136 18.35 -4.14 0.31
N LYS A 137 17.47 -3.14 0.38
CA LYS A 137 17.27 -2.34 1.60
C LYS A 137 16.21 -2.90 2.55
N PHE A 138 15.12 -3.47 2.02
CA PHE A 138 14.06 -4.07 2.83
C PHE A 138 14.36 -5.52 3.23
N THR A 139 15.50 -6.10 2.83
CA THR A 139 16.01 -7.39 3.34
C THR A 139 17.01 -7.22 4.49
N LYS A 140 17.24 -6.01 4.99
CA LYS A 140 18.06 -5.79 6.19
C LYS A 140 17.38 -6.37 7.44
N GLU A 141 18.16 -6.66 8.49
CA GLU A 141 17.70 -7.37 9.69
C GLU A 141 16.38 -6.82 10.27
N ASP A 142 16.19 -5.50 10.22
CA ASP A 142 14.98 -4.85 10.73
C ASP A 142 13.70 -5.35 10.05
N TYR A 143 13.75 -5.69 8.75
CA TYR A 143 12.58 -6.08 7.97
C TYR A 143 12.40 -7.59 7.88
N HIS A 144 13.46 -8.40 7.85
CA HIS A 144 13.34 -9.86 7.76
C HIS A 144 14.29 -10.59 8.72
N PRO A 145 13.96 -10.68 10.03
CA PRO A 145 14.80 -11.36 10.99
C PRO A 145 14.99 -12.84 10.60
N GLY A 146 16.25 -13.25 10.42
CA GLY A 146 16.62 -14.64 10.15
C GLY A 146 16.83 -15.03 8.68
N TYR A 147 16.78 -14.10 7.73
CA TYR A 147 17.05 -14.38 6.31
C TYR A 147 18.07 -13.40 5.73
N VAL A 148 19.34 -13.80 5.77
CA VAL A 148 20.48 -12.98 5.31
C VAL A 148 20.69 -13.25 3.81
N LEU A 149 20.04 -12.44 2.96
CA LEU A 149 20.23 -12.48 1.49
C LEU A 149 21.36 -11.57 1.00
N THR A 150 21.86 -10.73 1.89
CA THR A 150 22.83 -9.69 1.63
C THR A 150 23.95 -9.75 2.66
N LYS A 151 25.16 -9.34 2.28
CA LYS A 151 26.26 -9.03 3.19
C LYS A 151 25.89 -7.86 4.11
N GLU A 152 26.69 -7.62 5.14
CA GLU A 152 26.50 -6.50 6.09
C GLU A 152 26.48 -5.12 5.43
N ASP A 153 27.21 -4.97 4.30
CA ASP A 153 27.22 -3.76 3.46
C ASP A 153 25.96 -3.61 2.58
N GLY A 154 25.09 -4.61 2.61
CA GLY A 154 23.87 -4.72 1.82
C GLY A 154 24.05 -5.43 0.48
N GLU A 155 25.25 -5.75 0.00
CA GLU A 155 25.44 -6.44 -1.30
C GLU A 155 24.84 -7.87 -1.32
N PRO A 156 24.17 -8.30 -2.40
CA PRO A 156 23.66 -9.67 -2.50
C PRO A 156 24.77 -10.72 -2.35
N LEU A 157 24.47 -11.85 -1.70
CA LEU A 157 25.42 -12.96 -1.56
C LEU A 157 25.70 -13.67 -2.90
N ASP A 158 24.72 -13.73 -3.79
CA ASP A 158 24.88 -14.23 -5.17
C ASP A 158 24.10 -13.31 -6.17
N PRO A 159 24.80 -12.45 -6.93
CA PRO A 159 24.20 -11.29 -7.60
C PRO A 159 23.31 -11.61 -8.80
N ILE A 160 23.31 -12.84 -9.35
CA ILE A 160 22.55 -13.18 -10.56
C ILE A 160 21.26 -13.95 -10.24
N LEU A 161 21.27 -14.80 -9.21
CA LEU A 161 20.10 -15.60 -8.80
C LEU A 161 19.17 -14.86 -7.83
N HIS A 162 19.67 -13.83 -7.12
CA HIS A 162 18.97 -13.21 -6.00
C HIS A 162 18.35 -11.83 -6.30
N ASP A 163 18.44 -11.29 -7.51
CA ASP A 163 18.02 -9.89 -7.73
C ASP A 163 16.52 -9.75 -8.05
N TRP A 164 15.90 -10.79 -8.62
CA TRP A 164 14.47 -10.80 -8.97
C TRP A 164 13.69 -11.94 -8.32
N GLY A 165 14.24 -13.17 -8.31
CA GLY A 165 13.58 -14.36 -7.78
C GLY A 165 13.50 -14.41 -6.25
N SER A 166 14.43 -13.75 -5.55
CA SER A 166 14.49 -13.77 -4.08
C SER A 166 13.31 -13.05 -3.43
N PHE A 167 12.76 -12.02 -4.09
CA PHE A 167 11.55 -11.34 -3.62
C PHE A 167 10.40 -12.31 -3.49
N PHE A 168 10.19 -13.14 -4.51
CA PHE A 168 9.12 -14.13 -4.56
C PHE A 168 9.38 -15.35 -3.65
N HIS A 169 10.50 -15.38 -2.92
CA HIS A 169 10.81 -16.40 -1.93
C HIS A 169 10.39 -15.98 -0.51
N LYS A 170 9.09 -15.75 -0.31
CA LYS A 170 8.40 -15.46 0.98
C LYS A 170 8.81 -14.16 1.70
N SER A 171 9.87 -13.48 1.26
CA SER A 171 10.32 -12.22 1.84
C SER A 171 9.48 -11.03 1.37
N ASP A 172 8.87 -11.13 0.18
CA ASP A 172 7.95 -10.14 -0.38
C ASP A 172 6.79 -9.80 0.55
N LYS A 173 6.14 -10.80 1.15
CA LYS A 173 5.06 -10.59 2.12
C LYS A 173 5.51 -9.70 3.26
N ILE A 174 6.63 -10.08 3.89
CA ILE A 174 7.14 -9.43 5.09
C ILE A 174 7.51 -7.98 4.78
N ILE A 175 8.20 -7.76 3.66
CA ILE A 175 8.58 -6.41 3.20
C ILE A 175 7.35 -5.56 2.93
N ALA A 176 6.39 -6.07 2.14
CA ALA A 176 5.20 -5.33 1.76
C ALA A 176 4.34 -4.98 2.98
N LEU A 177 4.16 -5.93 3.90
CA LEU A 177 3.37 -5.73 5.11
C LEU A 177 4.02 -4.69 6.03
N LYS A 178 5.31 -4.83 6.34
CA LYS A 178 6.00 -3.89 7.22
C LYS A 178 6.04 -2.49 6.61
N PHE A 179 6.35 -2.36 5.32
CA PHE A 179 6.32 -1.08 4.63
C PHE A 179 4.93 -0.45 4.65
N PHE A 180 3.87 -1.25 4.45
CA PHE A 180 2.49 -0.76 4.50
C PHE A 180 2.06 -0.32 5.90
N GLN A 181 2.48 -1.02 6.95
CA GLN A 181 2.23 -0.64 8.34
C GLN A 181 2.88 0.70 8.68
N GLU A 182 4.17 0.85 8.36
CA GLU A 182 4.91 2.11 8.54
C GLU A 182 4.28 3.25 7.73
N ALA A 183 3.99 3.01 6.45
CA ALA A 183 3.33 3.97 5.58
C ALA A 183 1.95 4.38 6.11
N THR A 184 1.16 3.44 6.65
CA THR A 184 -0.14 3.74 7.24
C THR A 184 -0.01 4.67 8.44
N SER A 185 0.98 4.45 9.29
CA SER A 185 1.28 5.36 10.42
C SER A 185 1.60 6.77 9.93
N GLN A 186 2.47 6.88 8.93
CA GLN A 186 2.86 8.17 8.34
C GLN A 186 1.70 8.89 7.65
N LEU A 187 0.84 8.15 6.94
CA LEU A 187 -0.36 8.70 6.31
C LEU A 187 -1.34 9.22 7.36
N LYS A 188 -1.54 8.51 8.47
CA LYS A 188 -2.37 8.98 9.59
C LYS A 188 -1.81 10.26 10.20
N ASN A 189 -0.48 10.33 10.40
CA ASN A 189 0.18 11.54 10.92
C ASN A 189 -0.02 12.74 9.99
N ILE A 190 0.14 12.55 8.67
CA ILE A 190 -0.12 13.63 7.70
C ILE A 190 -1.58 14.07 7.79
N ILE A 191 -2.53 13.14 7.74
CA ILE A 191 -3.96 13.47 7.79
C ILE A 191 -4.28 14.24 9.08
N SER A 192 -3.75 13.84 10.24
CA SER A 192 -3.97 14.55 11.50
C SER A 192 -3.36 15.95 11.56
N ASN A 193 -2.36 16.24 10.72
CA ASN A 193 -1.70 17.55 10.63
C ASN A 193 -2.28 18.44 9.51
N THR A 194 -3.39 18.01 8.89
CA THR A 194 -4.15 18.80 7.90
C THR A 194 -5.53 19.15 8.43
N ASN A 195 -6.21 20.11 7.78
CA ASN A 195 -7.60 20.47 8.10
C ASN A 195 -8.60 19.75 7.18
N TRP A 196 -8.22 18.61 6.62
CA TRP A 196 -9.09 17.85 5.72
C TRP A 196 -10.33 17.33 6.43
N VAL A 197 -11.49 17.67 5.87
CA VAL A 197 -12.78 17.12 6.30
C VAL A 197 -13.10 15.87 5.48
N SER A 198 -13.89 14.95 6.00
CA SER A 198 -14.43 13.84 5.21
C SER A 198 -15.41 14.34 4.15
N ASP A 199 -15.28 13.89 2.90
CA ASP A 199 -16.27 14.11 1.86
C ASP A 199 -16.90 12.80 1.35
N GLU A 200 -18.19 12.64 1.62
CA GLU A 200 -18.99 11.49 1.18
C GLU A 200 -20.00 11.84 0.08
N SER A 201 -20.05 13.10 -0.35
CA SER A 201 -21.19 13.62 -1.11
C SER A 201 -21.38 12.90 -2.46
N TRP A 202 -20.36 12.91 -3.32
CA TRP A 202 -20.39 12.27 -4.63
C TRP A 202 -19.83 10.84 -4.59
N TRP A 203 -19.07 10.51 -3.53
CA TRP A 203 -18.23 9.31 -3.46
C TRP A 203 -18.75 8.26 -2.49
N LYS A 204 -20.03 8.35 -2.11
CA LYS A 204 -20.66 7.42 -1.17
C LYS A 204 -20.46 5.95 -1.58
N SER A 205 -20.54 5.62 -2.87
CA SER A 205 -20.28 4.26 -3.35
C SER A 205 -18.85 3.78 -3.07
N GLN A 206 -17.86 4.65 -3.26
CA GLN A 206 -16.45 4.32 -3.02
C GLN A 206 -16.18 4.18 -1.52
N LYS A 207 -16.78 5.03 -0.69
CA LYS A 207 -16.73 4.87 0.76
C LYS A 207 -17.34 3.56 1.21
N VAL A 208 -18.52 3.22 0.70
CA VAL A 208 -19.17 1.94 1.00
C VAL A 208 -18.27 0.77 0.61
N GLN A 209 -17.60 0.82 -0.55
CA GLN A 209 -16.65 -0.22 -0.95
C GLN A 209 -15.43 -0.30 -0.02
N TYR A 210 -14.89 0.86 0.37
CA TYR A 210 -13.77 0.96 1.32
C TYR A 210 -14.14 0.33 2.67
N ASP A 211 -15.28 0.75 3.22
CA ASP A 211 -15.81 0.25 4.49
C ASP A 211 -16.13 -1.25 4.38
N MET A 212 -16.70 -1.72 3.26
CA MET A 212 -16.95 -3.14 3.03
C MET A 212 -15.67 -3.96 3.14
N PHE A 213 -14.55 -3.51 2.56
CA PHE A 213 -13.29 -4.25 2.62
C PHE A 213 -12.76 -4.38 4.05
N PHE A 214 -12.71 -3.27 4.80
CA PHE A 214 -12.12 -3.25 6.15
C PHE A 214 -13.06 -3.75 7.25
N ASN A 215 -14.38 -3.74 7.03
CA ASN A 215 -15.35 -4.29 7.98
C ASN A 215 -15.73 -5.74 7.67
N TYR A 216 -15.31 -6.29 6.52
CA TYR A 216 -15.57 -7.67 6.18
C TYR A 216 -14.79 -8.60 7.10
N ASN A 217 -15.47 -9.60 7.65
CA ASN A 217 -14.81 -10.66 8.40
C ASN A 217 -14.21 -11.66 7.40
N TRP A 218 -12.91 -11.51 7.12
CA TRP A 218 -12.11 -12.32 6.18
C TRP A 218 -11.89 -13.77 6.60
N SER A 219 -12.88 -14.45 7.21
CA SER A 219 -12.81 -15.89 7.46
C SER A 219 -13.03 -16.70 6.17
N LEU A 220 -12.45 -17.91 6.12
CA LEU A 220 -12.62 -18.82 4.99
C LEU A 220 -14.11 -19.17 4.78
N GLU A 221 -14.86 -19.34 5.86
CA GLU A 221 -16.29 -19.59 5.87
C GLU A 221 -17.07 -18.45 5.21
N ASN A 222 -16.81 -17.19 5.60
CA ASN A 222 -17.49 -16.04 5.01
C ASN A 222 -17.13 -15.86 3.53
N MET A 223 -15.86 -16.09 3.15
CA MET A 223 -15.44 -16.03 1.74
C MET A 223 -16.18 -17.06 0.90
N LYS A 224 -16.32 -18.30 1.40
CA LYS A 224 -17.13 -19.34 0.73
C LYS A 224 -18.60 -18.94 0.62
N GLN A 225 -19.20 -18.44 1.70
CA GLN A 225 -20.58 -17.98 1.71
C GLN A 225 -20.84 -16.82 0.72
N SER A 226 -19.86 -15.93 0.55
CA SER A 226 -19.94 -14.83 -0.42
C SER A 226 -19.99 -15.35 -1.87
N LEU A 227 -19.28 -16.45 -2.17
CA LEU A 227 -19.31 -17.08 -3.49
C LEU A 227 -20.60 -17.86 -3.76
N GLU A 228 -21.20 -18.48 -2.74
CA GLU A 228 -22.47 -19.21 -2.88
C GLU A 228 -23.61 -18.32 -3.41
N ASN A 229 -23.51 -17.01 -3.13
CA ASN A 229 -24.50 -16.01 -3.53
C ASN A 229 -24.06 -15.17 -4.74
N MET A 230 -22.89 -15.42 -5.33
CA MET A 230 -22.48 -14.76 -6.58
C MET A 230 -23.34 -15.29 -7.73
N TYR A 231 -24.21 -14.43 -8.24
CA TYR A 231 -25.20 -14.67 -9.29
C TYR A 231 -24.90 -15.80 -10.28
N ILE A 232 -25.67 -16.89 -10.19
CA ILE A 232 -25.93 -17.82 -11.30
C ILE A 232 -27.03 -17.20 -12.18
N ASN A 233 -26.75 -16.07 -12.83
CA ASN A 233 -27.58 -15.58 -13.93
C ASN A 233 -26.78 -15.71 -15.22
N PHE A 234 -26.64 -16.93 -15.72
CA PHE A 234 -26.30 -17.11 -17.13
C PHE A 234 -27.46 -16.55 -17.95
N PRO A 235 -27.25 -15.54 -18.80
CA PRO A 235 -28.23 -15.27 -19.83
C PRO A 235 -28.33 -16.55 -20.65
N ARG A 236 -29.50 -17.21 -20.62
CA ARG A 236 -29.81 -18.24 -21.62
C ARG A 236 -29.62 -17.56 -22.96
N ARG A 237 -28.62 -18.00 -23.75
CA ARG A 237 -28.61 -17.68 -25.17
C ARG A 237 -29.98 -18.09 -25.70
N LYS A 238 -30.72 -17.14 -26.27
CA LYS A 238 -31.88 -17.48 -27.08
C LYS A 238 -31.31 -18.19 -28.30
N ASP A 239 -31.58 -19.48 -28.40
CA ASP A 239 -31.36 -20.27 -29.61
C ASP A 239 -32.19 -19.69 -30.78
#